data_AF-A0A369BJZ3-F1
#
_entry.id   AF-A0A369BJZ3-F1
#
_cell.length_a   1.000
_cell.length_b   1.000
_cell.length_c   1.000
_cell.angle_alpha   90.00
_cell.angle_beta   90.00
_cell.angle_gamma   90.00
#
_symmetry.space_group_name_H-M   'P 1'
#
loop_
_entity.id
_entity.type
_entity.pdbx_description
1 polymer ?
#
loop_
_entity_poly.entity_id
_entity_poly.type
_entity_poly.pdbx_seq_one_letter_code
_entity_poly.pdbx_strand_id
1 'polypeptide(L)'
;MKSLLTRTLFIGIVTCIIAAIFISLLSNGETAIKITGGAGLVSWLLAGLLSGAFISGDRTRANESIETEGDKRFRSKYSSLFFIFGLPWLATALVLYLMSK
;
A
#
# COMPACT_ATOMS: atom_id res chain seq x y z
N MET A 1 6.18 14.46 -10.36
CA MET A 1 6.00 13.17 -9.66
C MET A 1 6.27 13.26 -8.16
N LYS A 2 7.40 13.86 -7.73
CA LYS A 2 7.74 14.07 -6.30
C LYS A 2 6.59 14.68 -5.47
N SER A 3 5.92 15.71 -5.99
CA SER A 3 4.81 16.40 -5.30
C SER A 3 3.54 15.57 -5.13
N LEU A 4 3.27 14.59 -5.99
CA LEU A 4 2.12 13.71 -5.86
C LEU A 4 2.40 12.62 -4.82
N LEU A 5 3.63 12.10 -4.85
CA LEU A 5 4.09 11.04 -3.98
C LEU A 5 4.14 11.51 -2.52
N THR A 6 4.58 12.75 -2.27
CA THR A 6 4.51 13.39 -0.94
C THR A 6 3.07 13.64 -0.49
N ARG A 7 2.16 14.05 -1.39
CA ARG A 7 0.73 14.20 -1.07
C ARG A 7 0.09 12.88 -0.70
N THR A 8 0.40 11.80 -1.41
CA THR A 8 -0.16 10.47 -1.12
C THR A 8 0.42 9.87 0.15
N LEU A 9 1.71 10.08 0.43
CA LEU A 9 2.29 9.80 1.74
C LEU A 9 1.51 10.50 2.84
N PHE A 10 1.30 11.81 2.70
CA PHE A 10 0.59 12.61 3.70
C PHE A 10 -0.85 12.14 3.89
N ILE A 11 -1.60 11.92 2.80
CA ILE A 11 -2.97 11.39 2.85
C ILE A 11 -3.00 10.01 3.50
N GLY A 12 -2.09 9.11 3.13
CA GLY A 12 -2.00 7.76 3.70
C GLY A 12 -1.70 7.77 5.19
N ILE A 13 -0.81 8.66 5.64
CA ILE A 13 -0.52 8.86 7.06
C ILE A 13 -1.74 9.41 7.79
N VAL A 14 -2.38 10.46 7.26
CA VAL A 14 -3.56 11.08 7.89
C VAL A 14 -4.74 10.09 7.97
N THR A 15 -5.05 9.38 6.89
CA THR A 15 -6.13 8.38 6.91
C THR A 15 -5.81 7.20 7.80
N CYS A 16 -4.54 6.77 7.86
CA CYS A 16 -4.10 5.72 8.76
C CYS A 16 -4.24 6.14 10.23
N ILE A 17 -3.82 7.37 10.59
CA ILE A 17 -3.97 7.90 11.95
C ILE A 17 -5.46 7.99 12.34
N ILE A 18 -6.30 8.53 11.46
CA ILE A 18 -7.75 8.65 11.72
C ILE A 18 -8.37 7.26 11.88
N ALA A 19 -8.06 6.33 10.98
CA ALA A 19 -8.57 4.97 11.04
C ALA A 19 -8.08 4.23 12.29
N ALA A 20 -6.80 4.35 12.65
CA ALA A 20 -6.23 3.72 13.83
C ALA A 20 -6.90 4.22 15.12
N ILE A 21 -7.11 5.54 15.25
CA ILE A 21 -7.83 6.13 16.39
C ILE A 21 -9.26 5.63 16.43
N PHE A 22 -9.98 5.67 15.30
CA PHE A 22 -11.39 5.26 15.23
C PHE A 22 -11.57 3.77 15.54
N ILE A 23 -10.71 2.93 14.99
CA ILE A 23 -10.73 1.48 15.21
C ILE A 23 -10.33 1.14 16.65
N SER A 24 -9.36 1.84 17.24
CA SER A 24 -8.96 1.62 18.65
C SER A 24 -10.01 2.08 19.65
N LEU A 25 -10.84 3.08 19.30
CA LEU A 25 -11.95 3.54 20.15
C LEU A 25 -13.18 2.62 20.08
N LEU A 26 -13.38 1.91 18.97
CA LEU A 26 -14.59 1.14 18.70
C LEU A 26 -14.40 -0.38 18.76
N SER A 27 -13.17 -0.89 18.82
CA SER A 27 -12.90 -2.33 18.70
C SER A 27 -11.83 -2.84 19.66
N ASN A 28 -11.84 -4.17 19.87
CA ASN A 28 -10.79 -4.88 20.60
C ASN A 28 -9.47 -4.84 19.80
N GLY A 29 -8.33 -4.86 20.51
CA GLY A 29 -6.99 -4.79 19.88
C GLY A 29 -6.75 -5.80 18.77
N GLU A 30 -7.29 -7.02 18.89
CA GLU A 30 -7.21 -8.06 17.85
C GLU A 30 -7.91 -7.64 16.54
N THR A 31 -9.11 -7.06 16.63
CA THR A 31 -9.85 -6.57 15.47
C THR A 31 -9.11 -5.41 14.82
N ALA A 32 -8.51 -4.54 15.63
CA ALA A 32 -7.71 -3.43 15.14
C ALA A 32 -6.50 -3.88 14.32
N ILE A 33 -5.78 -4.90 14.81
CA ILE A 33 -4.65 -5.50 14.09
C ILE A 33 -5.12 -6.13 12.76
N LYS A 34 -6.23 -6.88 12.76
CA LYS A 34 -6.75 -7.52 11.55
C LYS A 34 -7.14 -6.51 10.47
N ILE A 35 -7.85 -5.45 10.84
CA ILE A 35 -8.27 -4.41 9.88
C ILE A 35 -7.06 -3.65 9.34
N THR A 36 -6.18 -3.19 10.24
CA THR A 36 -5.03 -2.39 9.84
C THR A 36 -4.03 -3.19 9.00
N GLY A 37 -3.73 -4.41 9.44
CA GLY A 37 -2.86 -5.34 8.71
C GLY A 37 -3.46 -5.76 7.38
N GLY A 38 -4.76 -6.09 7.34
CA GLY A 38 -5.46 -6.45 6.12
C GLY A 38 -5.43 -5.35 5.06
N ALA A 39 -5.77 -4.12 5.43
CA ALA A 39 -5.73 -2.97 4.51
C ALA A 39 -4.31 -2.70 3.98
N GLY A 40 -3.29 -2.81 4.85
CA GLY A 40 -1.89 -2.68 4.46
C GLY A 40 -1.43 -3.77 3.49
N LEU A 41 -1.77 -5.03 3.75
CA LEU A 41 -1.42 -6.17 2.90
C LEU A 41 -2.10 -6.09 1.54
N VAL A 42 -3.40 -5.75 1.49
CA VAL A 42 -4.13 -5.54 0.23
C VAL A 42 -3.48 -4.44 -0.60
N SER A 43 -3.08 -3.34 0.03
CA SER A 43 -2.39 -2.25 -0.65
C SER A 43 -1.05 -2.72 -1.24
N TRP A 44 -0.24 -3.46 -0.48
CA TRP A 44 1.02 -4.00 -0.99
C TRP A 44 0.85 -5.07 -2.07
N LEU A 45 -0.19 -5.89 -1.99
CA LEU A 45 -0.55 -6.84 -3.05
C LEU A 45 -0.86 -6.11 -4.36
N LEU A 46 -1.69 -5.06 -4.31
CA LEU A 46 -1.98 -4.21 -5.47
C LEU A 46 -0.70 -3.54 -6.01
N ALA A 47 0.18 -3.10 -5.12
CA ALA A 47 1.46 -2.51 -5.51
C ALA A 47 2.36 -3.51 -6.27
N GLY A 48 2.42 -4.77 -5.82
CA GLY A 48 3.19 -5.84 -6.45
C GLY A 48 2.59 -6.32 -7.77
N LEU A 49 1.25 -6.39 -7.85
CA LEU A 49 0.55 -6.71 -9.10
C LEU A 49 0.84 -5.66 -10.17
N LEU A 50 0.75 -4.39 -9.81
CA LEU A 50 1.05 -3.30 -10.71
C LEU A 50 2.54 -3.22 -11.01
N SER A 51 3.46 -3.47 -10.08
CA SER A 51 4.89 -3.41 -10.40
C SER A 51 5.36 -4.51 -11.36
N GLY A 52 4.57 -5.57 -11.53
CA GLY A 52 4.97 -6.76 -12.28
C GLY A 52 5.82 -7.73 -11.46
N ALA A 53 5.86 -7.60 -10.13
CA ALA A 53 6.64 -8.47 -9.24
C ALA A 53 6.27 -9.96 -9.33
N PHE A 54 5.07 -10.27 -9.82
CA PHE A 54 4.56 -11.64 -9.99
C PHE A 54 4.68 -12.16 -11.44
N ILE A 55 5.30 -11.41 -12.35
CA ILE A 55 5.43 -11.76 -13.77
C ILE A 55 6.88 -12.21 -14.05
N SER A 56 7.04 -13.23 -14.90
CA SER A 56 8.36 -13.71 -15.36
C SER A 56 9.08 -12.66 -16.20
N GLY A 57 10.41 -12.55 -16.06
CA GLY A 57 11.22 -11.56 -16.79
C GLY A 57 11.04 -11.56 -18.31
N ASP A 58 10.87 -12.72 -18.94
CA ASP A 58 10.63 -12.81 -20.40
C ASP A 58 9.30 -12.16 -20.80
N ARG A 59 8.25 -12.37 -20.00
CA ARG A 59 6.95 -11.71 -20.19
C ARG A 59 7.02 -10.22 -19.91
N THR A 60 7.82 -9.79 -18.92
CA THR A 60 8.05 -8.37 -18.66
C THR A 60 8.71 -7.70 -19.86
N ARG A 61 9.75 -8.29 -20.44
CA ARG A 61 10.44 -7.76 -21.64
C ARG A 61 9.53 -7.76 -22.87
N ALA A 62 8.70 -8.80 -23.04
CA ALA A 62 7.71 -8.86 -24.12
C ALA A 62 6.60 -7.81 -23.96
N ASN A 63 6.12 -7.56 -22.73
CA ASN A 63 5.16 -6.49 -22.48
C ASN A 63 5.80 -5.12 -22.68
N GLU A 64 7.04 -4.91 -22.23
CA GLU A 64 7.72 -3.62 -22.38
C GLU A 64 7.89 -3.16 -23.83
N SER A 65 7.97 -4.08 -24.79
CA SER A 65 8.14 -3.76 -26.21
C SER A 65 6.85 -3.32 -26.91
N ILE A 66 5.68 -3.64 -26.34
CA ILE A 66 4.35 -3.30 -26.88
C ILE A 66 3.58 -2.31 -26.01
N GLU A 67 4.00 -2.12 -24.75
CA GLU A 67 3.35 -1.24 -23.79
C GLU A 67 3.63 0.24 -24.09
N THR A 68 2.58 1.06 -24.06
CA THR A 68 2.70 2.50 -24.28
C THR A 68 3.38 3.20 -23.09
N GLU A 69 4.00 4.35 -23.35
CA GLU A 69 4.57 5.19 -22.29
C GLU A 69 3.51 5.67 -21.27
N GLY A 70 2.25 5.80 -21.70
CA GLY A 70 1.12 6.13 -20.83
C GLY A 70 0.82 5.02 -19.83
N ASP A 71 0.75 3.77 -20.32
CA ASP A 71 0.49 2.59 -19.50
C ASP A 71 1.63 2.32 -18.51
N LYS A 72 2.89 2.45 -18.96
CA LYS A 72 4.08 2.35 -18.10
C LYS A 72 4.02 3.35 -16.96
N ARG A 73 3.71 4.61 -17.26
CA ARG A 73 3.59 5.69 -16.27
C ARG A 73 2.43 5.45 -15.32
N PHE A 74 1.28 5.00 -15.81
CA PHE A 74 0.14 4.65 -14.98
C PHE A 74 0.52 3.54 -14.00
N ARG A 75 1.03 2.42 -14.52
CA ARG A 75 1.41 1.24 -13.75
C ARG A 75 2.43 1.58 -12.67
N SER A 76 3.52 2.25 -13.03
CA SER A 76 4.58 2.68 -12.09
C SER A 76 4.04 3.64 -11.02
N LYS A 77 3.22 4.61 -11.43
CA LYS A 77 2.61 5.59 -10.53
C LYS A 77 1.72 4.89 -9.49
N TYR A 78 0.75 4.10 -9.92
CA TYR A 78 -0.19 3.46 -9.00
C TYR A 78 0.48 2.39 -8.14
N SER A 79 1.43 1.61 -8.69
CA SER A 79 2.26 0.71 -7.88
C SER A 79 2.95 1.45 -6.72
N SER A 80 3.61 2.57 -7.03
CA SER A 80 4.30 3.38 -6.01
C SER A 80 3.33 3.95 -4.99
N LEU A 81 2.17 4.45 -5.43
CA LEU A 81 1.13 5.00 -4.56
C LEU A 81 0.60 3.96 -3.59
N PHE A 82 0.27 2.76 -4.05
CA PHE A 82 -0.24 1.68 -3.19
C PHE A 82 0.81 1.15 -2.21
N PHE A 83 2.07 1.04 -2.64
CA PHE A 83 3.16 0.62 -1.75
C PHE A 83 3.32 1.59 -0.58
N ILE A 84 3.38 2.87 -0.92
CA ILE A 84 3.53 3.98 0.01
C ILE A 84 2.32 4.14 0.92
N PHE A 85 1.11 3.96 0.38
CA PHE A 85 -0.12 4.03 1.15
C PHE A 85 -0.25 2.86 2.13
N GLY A 86 0.15 1.65 1.74
CA GLY A 86 0.11 0.47 2.61
C GLY A 86 1.14 0.48 3.75
N LEU A 87 2.26 1.20 3.57
CA LEU A 87 3.35 1.33 4.55
C LEU A 87 2.86 1.77 5.95
N PRO A 88 2.18 2.92 6.12
CA PRO A 88 1.70 3.36 7.43
C PRO A 88 0.66 2.40 8.04
N TRP A 89 -0.16 1.74 7.21
CA TRP A 89 -1.14 0.76 7.67
C TRP A 89 -0.48 -0.48 8.27
N LEU A 90 0.51 -1.06 7.57
CA LEU A 90 1.27 -2.20 8.08
C LEU A 90 2.12 -1.83 9.30
N ALA A 91 2.74 -0.64 9.30
CA ALA A 91 3.49 -0.15 10.45
C ALA A 91 2.60 -0.03 11.69
N THR A 92 1.38 0.49 11.53
CA THR A 92 0.41 0.59 12.63
C THR A 92 -0.02 -0.79 13.13
N ALA A 93 -0.32 -1.72 12.22
CA ALA A 93 -0.69 -3.09 12.59
C ALA A 93 0.43 -3.78 13.38
N LEU A 94 1.69 -3.56 12.97
CA LEU A 94 2.86 -4.08 13.67
C LEU A 94 2.99 -3.46 15.07
N VAL A 95 2.83 -2.15 15.21
CA VAL A 95 2.86 -1.47 16.52
C VAL A 95 1.76 -2.02 17.43
N LEU A 96 0.53 -2.12 16.95
CA LEU A 96 -0.60 -2.66 17.72
C LEU A 96 -0.35 -4.11 18.15
N TYR A 97 0.21 -4.94 17.26
CA TYR A 97 0.57 -6.32 17.57
C TYR A 97 1.64 -6.41 18.66
N LEU A 98 2.67 -5.56 18.60
CA LEU A 98 3.72 -5.49 19.62
C LEU A 98 3.20 -5.00 20.97
N MET A 99 2.21 -4.10 21.00
CA MET A 99 1.57 -3.61 22.23
C MET A 99 0.57 -4.60 22.84
N SER A 100 -0.04 -5.44 22.01
CA SER A 100 -1.03 -6.44 22.44
C SER A 100 -0.41 -7.73 23.00
N LYS A 101 0.92 -7.85 22.92
CA LYS A 101 1.69 -8.99 23.41
C LYS A 101 2.29 -8.68 24.78
#